data_AF-A0A7V2U1I8-F1
#
_entry.id   AF-A0A7V2U1I8-F1
#
_cell.length_a   1.000
_cell.length_b   1.000
_cell.length_c   1.000
_cell.angle_alpha   90.00
_cell.angle_beta   90.00
_cell.angle_gamma   90.00
#
_symmetry.space_group_name_H-M   'P 1'
#
loop_
_entity.id
_entity.type
_entity.pdbx_description
1 polymer ?
#
loop_
_entity_poly.entity_id
_entity_poly.type
_entity_poly.pdbx_seq_one_letter_code
_entity_poly.pdbx_strand_id
1 'polypeptide(L)' 'MSEAELRQKEKEFTETLFNLKFQHATGQLENTARLPQVRKDLARVKTLLREKEIAAAKAK' A
#
# COMPACT_ATOMS: atom_id res chain seq x y z
N MET A 1 -11.49 10.66 1.67
CA MET A 1 -10.35 10.00 2.32
C MET A 1 -9.47 11.05 2.98
N SER A 2 -9.55 11.13 4.30
CA SER A 2 -8.63 11.93 5.12
C SER A 2 -7.21 11.40 5.00
N GLU A 3 -6.21 12.24 5.29
CA GLU A 3 -4.80 11.83 5.29
C GLU A 3 -4.53 10.71 6.31
N ALA A 4 -5.26 10.72 7.43
CA ALA A 4 -5.22 9.65 8.43
C ALA A 4 -5.70 8.30 7.87
N GLU A 5 -6.77 8.29 7.07
CA GLU A 5 -7.31 7.07 6.45
C GLU A 5 -6.33 6.49 5.42
N LEU A 6 -5.63 7.34 4.66
CA LEU A 6 -4.61 6.89 3.71
C LEU A 6 -3.42 6.25 4.43
N ARG A 7 -2.95 6.84 5.54
CA ARG A 7 -1.88 6.26 6.37
C ARG A 7 -2.31 4.94 7.02
N GLN A 8 -3.58 4.82 7.42
CA GLN A 8 -4.11 3.56 7.95
C GLN A 8 -4.10 2.47 6.87
N LYS A 9 -4.60 2.77 5.66
CA LYS A 9 -4.55 1.82 4.54
C LYS A 9 -3.12 1.44 4.14
N GLU A 10 -2.17 2.37 4.21
CA GLU A 10 -0.76 2.07 3.95
C GLU A 10 -0.23 0.98 4.89
N LYS A 11 -0.57 1.07 6.18
CA LYS A 11 -0.19 0.05 7.17
C LYS A 11 -0.83 -1.30 6.89
N GLU A 12 -2.14 -1.31 6.65
CA GLU A 12 -2.88 -2.54 6.32
C GLU A 12 -2.33 -3.25 5.08
N PHE A 13 -2.04 -2.50 4.00
CA PHE A 13 -1.44 -3.05 2.79
C PHE A 13 -0.01 -3.56 3.04
N THR A 14 0.75 -2.92 3.92
CA THR A 14 2.11 -3.35 4.29
C THR A 14 2.09 -4.67 5.07
N GLU A 15 1.20 -4.81 6.05
CA GLU A 15 1.00 -6.07 6.79
C GLU A 15 0.51 -7.18 5.87
N THR A 16 -0.46 -6.87 5.01
CA THR A 16 -0.97 -7.83 4.01
C THR A 16 0.16 -8.28 3.08
N LEU A 17 1.01 -7.36 2.62
CA LEU A 17 2.15 -7.69 1.78
C LEU A 17 3.17 -8.58 2.51
N PHE A 18 3.42 -8.31 3.80
CA PHE A 18 4.31 -9.13 4.63
C PHE A 18 3.78 -10.56 4.74
N ASN A 19 2.49 -10.72 5.06
CA ASN A 19 1.84 -12.02 5.15
C ASN A 19 1.87 -12.76 3.81
N LEU A 20 1.59 -12.08 2.70
CA LEU A 20 1.66 -12.68 1.36
C LEU A 20 3.09 -13.09 0.97
N LYS A 21 4.10 -12.30 1.34
CA LYS A 21 5.51 -12.68 1.13
C LYS A 21 5.89 -13.88 1.98
N PHE A 22 5.41 -13.94 3.22
CA PHE A 22 5.65 -15.09 4.10
C PHE A 22 5.01 -16.36 3.53
N GLN A 23 3.73 -16.30 3.14
CA GLN A 23 3.02 -17.40 2.49
C GLN A 23 3.68 -17.83 1.17
N HIS A 24 4.22 -16.87 0.40
CA HIS A 24 4.96 -17.16 -0.82
C HIS A 24 6.28 -17.89 -0.51
N ALA A 25 6.98 -17.49 0.54
CA ALA A 25 8.22 -18.13 0.97
C ALA A 25 7.99 -19.54 1.55
N THR A 26 6.84 -19.78 2.21
CA THR A 26 6.46 -21.11 2.70
C THR A 26 5.86 -22.02 1.62
N GLY A 27 5.67 -21.51 0.39
CA GLY A 27 5.10 -22.28 -0.72
C GLY A 27 3.60 -22.57 -0.59
N GLN A 28 2.92 -21.95 0.37
CA GLN A 28 1.48 -22.14 0.63
C GLN A 28 0.60 -21.10 -0.08
N LEU A 29 1.19 -20.23 -0.91
CA LEU A 29 0.46 -19.18 -1.58
C LEU A 29 -0.25 -19.71 -2.83
N GLU A 30 -1.55 -19.99 -2.72
CA GLU A 30 -2.38 -20.44 -3.83
C GLU A 30 -2.53 -19.38 -4.94
N ASN A 31 -2.48 -18.09 -4.59
CA ASN A 31 -2.69 -17.00 -5.54
C ASN A 31 -1.53 -16.00 -5.54
N THR A 32 -0.53 -16.26 -6.39
CA THR A 32 0.63 -15.39 -6.62
C THR A 32 0.28 -14.05 -7.26
N ALA A 33 -0.88 -13.93 -7.94
CA ALA A 33 -1.34 -12.69 -8.56
C ALA A 33 -1.78 -11.63 -7.55
N ARG A 34 -2.08 -12.01 -6.30
CA ARG A 34 -2.35 -11.05 -5.21
C ARG A 34 -1.13 -10.22 -4.83
N LEU A 35 0.08 -10.77 -4.94
CA LEU A 35 1.31 -10.08 -4.57
C LEU A 35 1.55 -8.79 -5.40
N PRO A 36 1.52 -8.83 -6.76
CA PRO A 36 1.65 -7.62 -7.57
C PRO A 36 0.44 -6.68 -7.44
N GLN A 37 -0.77 -7.19 -7.15
CA GLN A 37 -1.95 -6.34 -6.89
C GLN A 37 -1.74 -5.47 -5.63
N VAL A 38 -1.44 -6.10 -4.50
CA VAL A 38 -1.22 -5.40 -3.22
C VAL A 38 -0.04 -4.42 -3.31
N ARG A 39 1.03 -4.76 -4.06
CA ARG A 39 2.13 -3.81 -4.35
C ARG A 39 1.63 -2.57 -5.11
N LYS A 40 0.77 -2.74 -6.12
CA LYS A 40 0.21 -1.63 -6.90
C LYS A 40 -0.73 -0.77 -6.04
N ASP A 41 -1.55 -1.40 -5.19
CA ASP A 41 -2.45 -0.67 -4.30
C ASP A 41 -1.69 0.16 -3.27
N LEU A 42 -0.64 -0.40 -2.66
CA LEU A 42 0.26 0.33 -1.77
C LEU A 42 0.92 1.52 -2.49
N ALA A 43 1.37 1.32 -3.74
CA ALA A 43 1.97 2.40 -4.52
C ALA A 43 0.97 3.53 -4.80
N ARG A 44 -0.29 3.22 -5.16
CA ARG A 44 -1.33 4.24 -5.36
C ARG A 44 -1.61 5.06 -4.10
N VAL A 45 -1.70 4.41 -2.95
CA VAL A 45 -1.91 5.11 -1.67
C VAL A 45 -0.75 6.06 -1.37
N LYS A 46 0.49 5.63 -1.60
CA LYS A 46 1.68 6.48 -1.44
C LYS A 46 1.69 7.66 -2.41
N THR A 47 1.29 7.45 -3.66
CA THR A 47 1.16 8.53 -4.64
C THR A 47 0.12 9.56 -4.19
N LEU A 48 -1.04 9.14 -3.72
CA LEU A 48 -2.09 10.04 -3.22
C LEU A 48 -1.65 10.85 -2.00
N LEU A 49 -0.92 10.22 -1.06
CA LEU A 49 -0.30 10.93 0.07
C LEU A 49 0.68 11.99 -0.44
N ARG A 50 1.52 11.64 -1.41
CA ARG A 50 2.50 12.56 -1.99
C ARG A 50 1.85 13.70 -2.76
N GLU A 51 0.80 13.45 -3.52
CA GLU A 51 0.04 14.48 -4.24
C GLU A 51 -0.56 15.49 -3.27
N LYS A 52 -1.09 15.03 -2.13
CA LYS A 52 -1.58 15.92 -1.07
C LYS A 52 -0.47 16.77 -0.44
N GLU A 53 0.69 16.17 -0.15
CA GLU A 53 1.85 16.91 0.35
C GLU A 53 2.31 17.99 -0.64
N ILE A 54 2.39 17.66 -1.94
CA ILE A 54 2.79 18.60 -2.99
C ILE A 54 1.76 19.72 -3.13
N ALA A 55 0.46 19.41 -3.06
CA ALA A 55 -0.60 20.42 -3.10
C ALA A 55 -0.51 21.37 -1.90
N ALA A 56 -0.27 20.85 -0.70
CA ALA A 56 -0.07 21.66 0.51
C ALA A 56 1.20 22.53 0.40
N ALA A 57 2.28 22.01 -0.19
CA ALA A 57 3.52 22.76 -0.42
C ALA A 57 3.37 23.85 -1.49
N LYS A 58 2.55 23.64 -2.54
CA LYS A 58 2.26 24.64 -3.57
C LYS A 58 1.34 25.77 -3.09
N ALA A 59 0.54 25.52 -2.06
CA ALA A 59 -0.37 26.50 -1.47
C ALA A 59 0.32 27.42 -0.44
N LYS A 60 1.60 27.17 -0.14
CA LYS A 60 2.44 27.95 0.78
C LYS A 60 3.42 28.82 -0.01
#